data_AF-A0A212EVB7-F1
#
_entry.id   AF-A0A212EVB7-F1
#
_cell.length_a   1.000
_cell.length_b   1.000
_cell.length_c   1.000
_cell.angle_alpha   90.00
_cell.angle_beta   90.00
_cell.angle_gamma   90.00
#
_symmetry.space_group_name_H-M   'P 1'
#
loop_
_entity.id
_entity.type
_entity.pdbx_description
1 polymer ?
#
loop_
_entity_poly.entity_id
_entity_poly.type
_entity_poly.pdbx_seq_one_letter_code
_entity_poly.pdbx_strand_id
1 'polypeptide(L)'
;MGKDEKEDTGFGFKDRAKAEETLRLLEAHEPNYRRLTVRGLLGRAKRVLSLTKAEDKIKNIKEAMKVFEDWLAELELNKPGKEEKEDKKRKRSEEKDSSSDVEMEDNSKEKKGEKKEKEKKESADTVPGLGFKDKEAAENTLKQLEGRDPDYQQLAIKGLIRSAKRVLTCTRDETKLANIKNSIEIFEKFLEDFEREHRSKQNNTYISLGLVETSLDLAGDRVSEQQRAFIEAYRSVEGQYKRLRTVRGEEDITWDIIRNRVLAEMKDKYADVKLFDEEDKPTPEHLDMLLWAYSPERERVRKLMREKETGENRENGESPNKKMRTE
;
A
#
# COMPACT_ATOMS: atom_id res chain seq x y z
N MET A 1 3.57 -26.95 -17.41
CA MET A 1 2.63 -26.31 -18.36
C MET A 1 1.28 -26.99 -18.22
N GLY A 2 0.34 -26.38 -17.50
CA GLY A 2 -1.06 -26.80 -17.50
C GLY A 2 -1.84 -25.82 -18.36
N LYS A 3 -2.19 -26.24 -19.58
CA LYS A 3 -3.28 -25.58 -20.32
C LYS A 3 -4.56 -26.10 -19.66
N ASP A 4 -5.09 -25.33 -18.72
CA ASP A 4 -6.48 -25.51 -18.34
C ASP A 4 -7.32 -25.24 -19.60
N GLU A 5 -8.04 -26.27 -20.03
CA GLU A 5 -9.10 -26.16 -21.02
C GLU A 5 -10.04 -25.06 -20.54
N LYS A 6 -10.00 -23.91 -21.21
CA LYS A 6 -11.01 -22.87 -21.01
C LYS A 6 -12.32 -23.49 -21.47
N GLU A 7 -13.12 -23.94 -20.52
CA GLU A 7 -14.55 -24.04 -20.71
C GLU A 7 -15.01 -22.72 -21.31
N ASP A 8 -15.43 -22.76 -22.57
CA ASP A 8 -15.90 -21.60 -23.29
C ASP A 8 -17.29 -21.28 -22.73
N THR A 9 -17.30 -20.59 -21.58
CA THR A 9 -18.49 -20.29 -20.76
C THR A 9 -19.61 -19.56 -21.51
N GLY A 10 -19.46 -19.27 -22.81
CA GLY A 10 -20.47 -18.66 -23.68
C GLY A 10 -20.74 -17.18 -23.40
N PHE A 11 -20.24 -16.65 -22.28
CA PHE A 11 -20.44 -15.27 -21.82
C PHE A 11 -19.62 -14.28 -22.65
N GLY A 12 -20.28 -13.24 -23.17
CA GLY A 12 -19.66 -12.26 -24.05
C GLY A 12 -20.33 -10.88 -24.03
N PHE A 13 -19.74 -9.94 -24.77
CA PHE A 13 -20.21 -8.55 -24.86
C PHE A 13 -19.90 -7.93 -26.24
N LYS A 14 -19.86 -8.76 -27.28
CA LYS A 14 -19.51 -8.32 -28.64
C LYS A 14 -20.47 -7.23 -29.15
N ASP A 15 -21.74 -7.38 -28.83
CA ASP A 15 -22.83 -6.48 -29.18
C ASP A 15 -23.95 -6.61 -28.14
N ARG A 16 -24.99 -5.78 -28.30
CA ARG A 16 -26.16 -5.76 -27.41
C ARG A 16 -26.82 -7.14 -27.29
N ALA A 17 -27.03 -7.82 -28.41
CA ALA A 17 -27.68 -9.13 -28.43
C ALA A 17 -26.89 -10.17 -27.62
N LYS A 18 -25.55 -10.15 -27.74
CA LYS A 18 -24.69 -11.06 -26.98
C LYS A 18 -24.68 -10.73 -25.48
N ALA A 19 -24.82 -9.45 -25.11
CA ALA A 19 -24.94 -9.05 -23.71
C ALA A 19 -26.27 -9.55 -23.10
N GLU A 20 -27.38 -9.42 -23.82
CA GLU A 20 -28.69 -9.93 -23.40
C GLU A 20 -28.69 -11.47 -23.29
N GLU A 21 -28.10 -12.17 -24.26
CA GLU A 21 -27.90 -13.63 -24.21
C GLU A 21 -27.06 -14.04 -22.99
N THR A 22 -26.00 -13.28 -22.70
CA THR A 22 -25.13 -13.53 -21.54
C THR A 22 -25.88 -13.36 -20.22
N LEU A 23 -26.74 -12.35 -20.09
CA LEU A 23 -27.59 -12.18 -18.91
C LEU A 23 -28.57 -13.36 -18.76
N ARG A 24 -29.17 -13.81 -19.86
CA ARG A 24 -30.07 -14.97 -19.88
C ARG A 24 -29.37 -16.26 -19.46
N LEU A 25 -28.16 -16.50 -19.96
CA LEU A 25 -27.35 -17.65 -19.53
C LEU A 25 -26.99 -17.57 -18.05
N LEU A 26 -26.71 -16.37 -17.55
CA LEU A 26 -26.41 -16.15 -16.14
C LEU A 26 -27.61 -16.39 -15.22
N GLU A 27 -28.85 -16.38 -15.72
CA GLU A 27 -30.05 -16.68 -14.92
C GLU A 27 -30.06 -18.09 -14.31
N ALA A 28 -29.28 -19.03 -14.84
CA ALA A 28 -29.15 -20.37 -14.28
C ALA A 28 -28.23 -20.41 -13.03
N HIS A 29 -27.46 -19.35 -12.76
CA HIS A 29 -26.44 -19.35 -11.72
C HIS A 29 -26.88 -18.64 -10.43
N GLU A 30 -26.13 -18.79 -9.35
CA GLU A 30 -26.32 -18.07 -8.08
C GLU A 30 -26.27 -16.53 -8.23
N PRO A 31 -27.12 -15.74 -7.55
CA PRO A 31 -27.18 -14.27 -7.71
C PRO A 31 -25.85 -13.54 -7.52
N ASN A 32 -25.02 -14.00 -6.58
CA ASN A 32 -23.69 -13.43 -6.34
C ASN A 32 -22.73 -13.72 -7.50
N TYR A 33 -22.79 -14.92 -8.07
CA TYR A 33 -22.01 -15.29 -9.24
C TYR A 33 -22.40 -14.43 -10.44
N ARG A 34 -23.71 -14.24 -10.70
CA ARG A 34 -24.20 -13.35 -11.78
C ARG A 34 -23.62 -11.95 -11.66
N ARG A 35 -23.72 -11.35 -10.47
CA ARG A 35 -23.22 -9.98 -10.20
C ARG A 35 -21.71 -9.87 -10.42
N LEU A 36 -20.93 -10.84 -9.94
CA LEU A 36 -19.48 -10.84 -10.11
C LEU A 36 -19.09 -11.01 -11.58
N THR A 37 -19.75 -11.92 -12.29
CA THR A 37 -19.49 -12.18 -13.71
C THR A 37 -19.82 -10.97 -14.58
N VAL A 38 -20.98 -10.32 -14.37
CA VAL A 38 -21.36 -9.09 -15.09
C VAL A 38 -20.38 -7.94 -14.81
N ARG A 39 -19.95 -7.75 -13.55
CA ARG A 39 -18.91 -6.75 -13.21
C ARG A 39 -17.57 -7.05 -13.89
N GLY A 40 -17.18 -8.32 -13.96
CA GLY A 40 -15.99 -8.77 -14.67
C GLY A 40 -16.06 -8.49 -16.17
N LEU A 41 -17.20 -8.78 -16.79
CA LEU A 41 -17.47 -8.50 -18.21
C LEU A 41 -17.44 -7.00 -18.50
N LEU A 42 -18.05 -6.15 -17.66
CA LEU A 42 -17.98 -4.70 -17.76
C LEU A 42 -16.54 -4.17 -17.70
N GLY A 43 -15.72 -4.72 -16.79
CA GLY A 43 -14.31 -4.36 -16.69
C GLY A 43 -13.52 -4.72 -17.96
N ARG A 44 -13.78 -5.90 -18.54
CA ARG A 44 -13.19 -6.33 -19.81
C ARG A 44 -13.67 -5.45 -20.97
N ALA A 45 -14.96 -5.15 -21.05
CA ALA A 45 -15.54 -4.28 -22.07
C ALA A 45 -14.92 -2.88 -22.07
N LYS A 46 -14.72 -2.27 -20.89
CA LYS A 46 -14.03 -0.97 -20.75
C LYS A 46 -12.58 -1.02 -21.27
N ARG A 47 -11.87 -2.12 -21.01
CA ARG A 47 -10.50 -2.31 -21.52
C ARG A 47 -10.49 -2.47 -23.04
N VAL A 48 -11.38 -3.28 -23.60
CA VAL A 48 -11.49 -3.47 -25.06
C VAL A 48 -11.91 -2.17 -25.76
N LEU A 49 -12.83 -1.40 -25.16
CA LEU A 49 -13.25 -0.10 -25.66
C LEU A 49 -12.07 0.87 -25.79
N SER A 50 -11.16 0.90 -24.81
CA SER A 50 -9.97 1.78 -24.85
C SER A 50 -8.95 1.42 -25.95
N LEU A 51 -8.99 0.19 -26.45
CA LEU A 51 -8.08 -0.31 -27.48
C LEU A 51 -8.71 -0.32 -28.88
N THR A 52 -10.03 -0.18 -28.97
CA THR A 52 -10.77 -0.29 -30.23
C THR A 52 -10.81 1.05 -30.93
N LYS A 53 -10.37 1.09 -32.20
CA LYS A 53 -10.39 2.30 -33.05
C LYS A 53 -11.54 2.34 -34.07
N ALA A 54 -12.20 1.20 -34.30
CA ALA A 54 -13.30 1.10 -35.25
C ALA A 54 -14.63 1.59 -34.64
N GLU A 55 -15.25 2.60 -35.26
CA GLU A 55 -16.43 3.29 -34.73
C GLU A 55 -17.65 2.37 -34.54
N ASP A 56 -17.92 1.48 -35.48
CA ASP A 56 -19.04 0.52 -35.39
C ASP A 56 -18.88 -0.43 -34.20
N LYS A 57 -17.64 -0.87 -33.94
CA LYS A 57 -17.33 -1.75 -32.80
C LYS A 57 -17.43 -1.00 -31.48
N ILE A 58 -17.02 0.27 -31.44
CA ILE A 58 -17.17 1.14 -30.28
C ILE A 58 -18.66 1.29 -29.92
N LYS A 59 -19.53 1.51 -30.93
CA LYS A 59 -20.97 1.60 -30.74
C LYS A 59 -21.55 0.30 -30.16
N ASN A 60 -21.23 -0.84 -30.76
CA ASN A 60 -21.70 -2.15 -30.29
C ASN A 60 -21.26 -2.47 -28.86
N ILE A 61 -20.01 -2.15 -28.49
CA ILE A 61 -19.50 -2.36 -27.13
C ILE A 61 -20.19 -1.42 -26.13
N LYS A 62 -20.43 -0.15 -26.49
CA LYS A 62 -21.17 0.79 -25.63
C LYS A 62 -22.61 0.34 -25.39
N GLU A 63 -23.29 -0.16 -26.42
CA GLU A 63 -24.64 -0.71 -26.30
C GLU A 63 -24.66 -1.95 -25.42
N ALA A 64 -23.69 -2.87 -25.58
CA ALA A 64 -23.52 -4.04 -24.72
C ALA A 64 -23.25 -3.65 -23.24
N MET A 65 -22.42 -2.63 -23.01
CA MET A 65 -22.14 -2.12 -21.67
C MET A 65 -23.38 -1.54 -21.01
N LYS A 66 -24.21 -0.81 -21.76
CA LYS A 66 -25.45 -0.23 -21.25
C LYS A 66 -26.41 -1.31 -20.72
N VAL A 67 -26.57 -2.42 -21.45
CA VAL A 67 -27.38 -3.56 -21.00
C VAL A 67 -26.95 -4.08 -19.62
N PHE A 68 -25.64 -4.23 -19.40
CA PHE A 68 -25.12 -4.68 -18.11
C PHE A 68 -25.25 -3.65 -16.99
N GLU A 69 -25.09 -2.36 -17.31
CA GLU A 69 -25.25 -1.27 -16.34
C GLU A 69 -26.71 -1.12 -15.91
N ASP A 70 -27.65 -1.20 -16.85
CA ASP A 70 -29.09 -1.15 -16.60
C ASP A 70 -29.53 -2.35 -15.73
N TRP A 71 -29.08 -3.57 -16.07
CA TRP A 71 -29.35 -4.78 -15.27
C TRP A 71 -28.81 -4.71 -13.84
N LEU A 72 -27.60 -4.16 -13.66
CA LEU A 72 -27.04 -3.96 -12.31
C LEU A 72 -27.83 -2.91 -11.52
N ALA A 73 -28.33 -1.86 -12.17
CA ALA A 73 -29.14 -0.82 -11.54
C ALA A 73 -30.51 -1.36 -11.08
N GLU A 74 -31.18 -2.17 -11.90
CA GLU A 74 -32.42 -2.86 -11.53
C GLU A 74 -32.24 -3.77 -10.31
N LEU A 75 -31.12 -4.51 -10.24
CA LEU A 75 -30.78 -5.33 -9.07
C LEU A 75 -30.49 -4.51 -7.80
N GLU A 76 -30.07 -3.26 -7.94
CA GLU A 76 -29.85 -2.36 -6.80
C GLU A 76 -31.16 -1.70 -6.32
N LEU A 77 -32.14 -1.53 -7.22
CA LEU A 77 -33.49 -1.06 -6.90
C LEU A 77 -34.34 -2.16 -6.23
N ASN A 78 -34.20 -3.43 -6.63
CA ASN A 78 -34.95 -4.56 -6.08
C ASN A 78 -34.40 -5.13 -4.74
N LYS A 79 -33.58 -4.39 -3.99
CA LYS A 79 -33.18 -4.79 -2.64
C LYS A 79 -34.30 -4.48 -1.64
N PRO A 80 -34.83 -5.46 -0.88
CA PRO A 80 -35.74 -5.16 0.22
C PRO A 80 -34.95 -4.44 1.32
N GLY A 81 -35.28 -3.17 1.56
CA GLY A 81 -34.68 -2.36 2.62
C GLY A 81 -34.17 -0.98 2.18
N LYS A 82 -34.91 -0.25 1.34
CA LYS A 82 -34.58 1.15 1.01
C LYS A 82 -35.78 2.07 0.75
N GLU A 83 -36.91 1.83 1.39
CA GLU A 83 -37.91 2.90 1.62
C GLU A 83 -37.46 3.77 2.80
N GLU A 84 -36.42 4.60 2.63
CA GLU A 84 -36.17 5.73 3.55
C GLU A 84 -35.11 6.75 3.09
N LYS A 85 -34.82 6.86 1.78
CA LYS A 85 -33.85 7.86 1.28
C LYS A 85 -34.23 8.62 0.01
N GLU A 86 -35.52 8.65 -0.37
CA GLU A 86 -35.99 9.49 -1.48
C GLU A 86 -36.61 10.83 -1.07
N ASP A 87 -36.99 11.04 0.20
CA ASP A 87 -37.63 12.31 0.61
C ASP A 87 -36.66 13.47 0.92
N LYS A 88 -35.35 13.25 0.93
CA LYS A 88 -34.36 14.31 1.23
C LYS A 88 -33.74 14.99 0.00
N LYS A 89 -34.08 14.54 -1.22
CA LYS A 89 -33.50 15.10 -2.46
C LYS A 89 -34.47 16.00 -3.25
N ARG A 90 -35.77 16.02 -2.92
CA ARG A 90 -36.78 16.84 -3.62
C ARG A 90 -37.17 18.16 -2.94
N LYS A 91 -36.66 18.45 -1.74
CA LYS A 91 -36.95 19.71 -1.00
C LYS A 91 -35.88 20.81 -1.12
N ARG A 92 -34.95 20.73 -2.07
CA ARG A 92 -33.87 21.73 -2.24
C ARG A 92 -33.84 22.43 -3.62
N SER A 93 -34.85 22.21 -4.45
CA SER A 93 -34.92 22.76 -5.82
C SER A 93 -36.07 23.75 -6.05
N GLU A 94 -36.87 24.09 -5.04
CA GLU A 94 -37.97 25.07 -5.14
C GLU A 94 -37.93 26.03 -3.96
N GLU A 95 -36.94 26.93 -3.94
CA GLU A 95 -36.97 28.22 -3.23
C GLU A 95 -35.61 28.92 -3.48
N LYS A 96 -35.44 29.46 -4.68
CA LYS A 96 -34.49 30.52 -4.98
C LYS A 96 -35.01 31.30 -6.18
N ASP A 97 -35.96 32.17 -5.90
CA ASP A 97 -36.19 33.36 -6.71
C ASP A 97 -36.52 34.54 -5.78
N SER A 98 -35.99 35.73 -6.12
CA SER A 98 -36.06 37.02 -5.39
C SER A 98 -35.29 37.09 -4.05
N SER A 99 -34.53 38.12 -3.66
CA SER A 99 -34.05 39.40 -4.23
C SER A 99 -33.14 40.04 -3.15
N SER A 100 -32.18 40.87 -3.60
CA SER A 100 -31.50 42.01 -2.92
C SER A 100 -30.61 41.80 -1.67
N ASP A 101 -29.32 42.11 -1.89
CA ASP A 101 -28.52 43.19 -1.26
C ASP A 101 -28.54 43.38 0.27
N VAL A 102 -27.36 43.29 0.90
CA VAL A 102 -26.75 44.22 1.90
C VAL A 102 -25.66 43.48 2.70
N GLU A 103 -24.67 44.28 3.11
CA GLU A 103 -23.30 44.06 3.56
C GLU A 103 -23.05 43.30 4.89
N MET A 104 -21.77 42.98 5.08
CA MET A 104 -20.97 42.62 6.26
C MET A 104 -21.66 42.49 7.63
N GLU A 105 -21.38 41.40 8.36
CA GLU A 105 -20.51 41.43 9.55
C GLU A 105 -20.30 40.05 10.21
N ASP A 106 -19.16 39.97 10.89
CA ASP A 106 -18.64 38.95 11.80
C ASP A 106 -19.62 38.51 12.89
N ASN A 107 -19.84 37.19 13.07
CA ASN A 107 -19.84 36.60 14.41
C ASN A 107 -19.72 35.08 14.39
N SER A 108 -18.85 34.63 15.28
CA SER A 108 -18.54 33.26 15.66
C SER A 108 -19.73 32.53 16.30
N LYS A 109 -19.98 31.28 15.88
CA LYS A 109 -20.59 30.27 16.76
C LYS A 109 -20.33 28.84 16.32
N GLU A 110 -19.64 28.14 17.21
CA GLU A 110 -19.38 26.71 17.21
C GLU A 110 -20.64 25.87 16.97
N LYS A 111 -20.54 24.88 16.07
CA LYS A 111 -21.26 23.61 16.20
C LYS A 111 -20.35 22.45 15.83
N LYS A 112 -19.87 21.79 16.88
CA LYS A 112 -19.38 20.40 16.91
C LYS A 112 -20.30 19.51 16.07
N GLY A 113 -19.75 18.95 15.00
CA GLY A 113 -20.32 17.84 14.26
C GLY A 113 -19.27 16.75 14.18
N GLU A 114 -19.41 15.74 15.03
CA GLU A 114 -18.58 14.53 15.06
C GLU A 114 -18.47 13.92 13.66
N LYS A 115 -17.28 14.05 13.06
CA LYS A 115 -16.87 13.18 11.97
C LYS A 115 -16.65 11.80 12.59
N LYS A 116 -17.60 10.89 12.36
CA LYS A 116 -17.33 9.45 12.40
C LYS A 116 -16.24 9.16 11.37
N GLU A 117 -14.99 9.17 11.83
CA GLU A 117 -13.87 8.52 11.16
C GLU A 117 -14.25 7.06 10.98
N LYS A 118 -14.55 6.69 9.73
CA LYS A 118 -14.42 5.31 9.33
C LYS A 118 -12.92 5.03 9.36
N GLU A 119 -12.43 4.51 10.47
CA GLU A 119 -11.17 3.78 10.53
C GLU A 119 -11.18 2.74 9.41
N LYS A 120 -10.56 3.10 8.28
CA LYS A 120 -9.97 2.08 7.44
C LYS A 120 -8.90 1.46 8.32
N LYS A 121 -9.06 0.19 8.69
CA LYS A 121 -7.93 -0.61 9.18
C LYS A 121 -6.88 -0.57 8.09
N GLU A 122 -5.95 0.38 8.20
CA GLU A 122 -4.72 0.38 7.44
C GLU A 122 -3.99 -0.90 7.82
N SER A 123 -3.44 -1.60 6.83
CA SER A 123 -2.63 -2.79 7.12
C SER A 123 -1.50 -2.37 8.05
N ALA A 124 -1.17 -3.19 9.05
CA ALA A 124 -0.09 -2.92 10.00
C ALA A 124 1.28 -2.65 9.31
N ASP A 125 1.40 -3.00 8.03
CA ASP A 125 2.59 -2.83 7.19
C ASP A 125 2.68 -1.48 6.47
N THR A 126 1.63 -0.65 6.52
CA THR A 126 1.55 0.65 5.83
C THR A 126 1.55 1.81 6.80
N VAL A 127 2.28 2.86 6.44
CA VAL A 127 2.33 4.10 7.22
C VAL A 127 0.98 4.82 7.15
N PRO A 128 0.42 5.23 8.30
CA PRO A 128 -0.84 5.95 8.35
C PRO A 128 -0.71 7.38 7.80
N GLY A 129 -1.78 7.89 7.20
CA GLY A 129 -1.89 9.33 6.87
C GLY A 129 -1.29 9.77 5.53
N LEU A 130 -0.84 8.83 4.68
CA LEU A 130 -0.36 9.14 3.33
C LEU A 130 -1.50 9.59 2.41
N GLY A 131 -1.28 10.62 1.58
CA GLY A 131 -2.33 11.22 0.75
C GLY A 131 -1.83 11.96 -0.49
N PHE A 132 -2.75 12.22 -1.42
CA PHE A 132 -2.47 12.88 -2.72
C PHE A 132 -3.58 13.83 -3.18
N LYS A 133 -4.43 14.28 -2.24
CA LYS A 133 -5.63 15.07 -2.55
C LYS A 133 -5.31 16.48 -3.08
N ASP A 134 -4.20 17.06 -2.63
CA ASP A 134 -3.74 18.41 -2.90
C ASP A 134 -2.22 18.49 -2.72
N LYS A 135 -1.64 19.64 -3.08
CA LYS A 135 -0.19 19.90 -2.98
C LYS A 135 0.31 19.72 -1.53
N GLU A 136 -0.41 20.28 -0.56
CA GLU A 136 -0.05 20.18 0.86
C GLU A 136 -0.05 18.74 1.37
N ALA A 137 -1.03 17.92 0.97
CA ALA A 137 -1.04 16.49 1.32
C ALA A 137 0.09 15.71 0.67
N ALA A 138 0.48 16.06 -0.57
CA ALA A 138 1.63 15.44 -1.21
C ALA A 138 2.94 15.80 -0.48
N GLU A 139 3.12 17.07 -0.11
CA GLU A 139 4.29 17.52 0.67
C GLU A 139 4.32 16.88 2.07
N ASN A 140 3.18 16.82 2.75
CA ASN A 140 3.08 16.12 4.04
C ASN A 140 3.37 14.61 3.91
N THR A 141 2.95 13.99 2.82
CA THR A 141 3.27 12.58 2.53
C THR A 141 4.77 12.38 2.36
N LEU A 142 5.45 13.26 1.62
CA LEU A 142 6.90 13.20 1.49
C LEU A 142 7.60 13.36 2.84
N LYS A 143 7.11 14.29 3.68
CA LYS A 143 7.62 14.49 5.04
C LYS A 143 7.43 13.25 5.93
N GLN A 144 6.28 12.57 5.84
CA GLN A 144 6.02 11.33 6.58
C GLN A 144 6.87 10.14 6.11
N LEU A 145 7.35 10.18 4.87
CA LEU A 145 8.22 9.16 4.29
C LEU A 145 9.71 9.44 4.54
N GLU A 146 10.07 10.65 4.93
CA GLU A 146 11.45 11.05 5.22
C GLU A 146 12.06 10.16 6.33
N GLY A 147 13.30 9.70 6.11
CA GLY A 147 14.02 8.82 7.03
C GLY A 147 13.61 7.34 7.00
N ARG A 148 12.55 6.98 6.26
CA ARG A 148 12.16 5.57 6.07
C ARG A 148 13.01 4.87 5.02
N ASP A 149 12.90 3.55 4.92
CA ASP A 149 13.64 2.75 3.95
C ASP A 149 13.42 3.27 2.51
N PRO A 150 14.49 3.54 1.73
CA PRO A 150 14.38 4.04 0.36
C PRO A 150 13.44 3.22 -0.53
N ASP A 151 13.51 1.88 -0.44
CA ASP A 151 12.64 0.99 -1.21
C ASP A 151 11.16 1.18 -0.84
N TYR A 152 10.86 1.42 0.44
CA TYR A 152 9.50 1.68 0.88
C TYR A 152 9.01 3.06 0.42
N GLN A 153 9.86 4.09 0.51
CA GLN A 153 9.52 5.43 -0.01
C GLN A 153 9.14 5.33 -1.49
N GLN A 154 9.96 4.66 -2.30
CA GLN A 154 9.70 4.49 -3.73
C GLN A 154 8.42 3.68 -3.99
N LEU A 155 8.20 2.60 -3.24
CA LEU A 155 6.99 1.76 -3.35
C LEU A 155 5.72 2.54 -3.00
N ALA A 156 5.74 3.27 -1.89
CA ALA A 156 4.61 4.06 -1.41
C ALA A 156 4.24 5.14 -2.43
N ILE A 157 5.22 5.89 -2.92
CA ILE A 157 5.01 6.96 -3.90
C ILE A 157 4.50 6.41 -5.24
N LYS A 158 5.08 5.33 -5.76
CA LYS A 158 4.58 4.65 -6.97
C LYS A 158 3.13 4.17 -6.78
N GLY A 159 2.79 3.66 -5.59
CA GLY A 159 1.43 3.26 -5.23
C GLY A 159 0.44 4.44 -5.21
N LEU A 160 0.85 5.58 -4.67
CA LEU A 160 0.05 6.81 -4.63
C LEU A 160 -0.15 7.40 -6.02
N ILE A 161 0.88 7.48 -6.87
CA ILE A 161 0.74 7.93 -8.27
C ILE A 161 -0.26 7.05 -9.02
N ARG A 162 -0.17 5.72 -8.88
CA ARG A 162 -1.12 4.79 -9.52
C ARG A 162 -2.56 5.03 -9.03
N SER A 163 -2.72 5.28 -7.74
CA SER A 163 -4.02 5.59 -7.13
C SER A 163 -4.56 6.93 -7.62
N ALA A 164 -3.72 7.96 -7.67
CA ALA A 164 -4.04 9.28 -8.20
C ALA A 164 -4.47 9.23 -9.66
N LYS A 165 -3.71 8.53 -10.52
CA LYS A 165 -4.07 8.30 -11.93
C LYS A 165 -5.42 7.61 -12.08
N ARG A 166 -5.76 6.66 -11.19
CA ARG A 166 -7.10 6.03 -11.18
C ARG A 166 -8.20 7.01 -10.75
N VAL A 167 -7.94 7.89 -9.79
CA VAL A 167 -8.92 8.90 -9.36
C VAL A 167 -9.15 9.95 -10.44
N LEU A 168 -8.11 10.33 -11.19
CA LEU A 168 -8.22 11.27 -12.32
C LEU A 168 -9.22 10.79 -13.38
N THR A 169 -9.27 9.49 -13.69
CA THR A 169 -10.20 8.97 -14.72
C THR A 169 -11.66 9.02 -14.30
N CYS A 170 -11.93 9.13 -13.00
CA CYS A 170 -13.28 9.10 -12.43
C CYS A 170 -13.76 10.48 -11.94
N THR A 171 -12.87 11.48 -11.90
CA THR A 171 -13.15 12.82 -11.37
C THR A 171 -13.55 13.77 -12.49
N ARG A 172 -14.65 14.52 -12.30
CA ARG A 172 -15.16 15.50 -13.27
C ARG A 172 -15.00 16.95 -12.81
N ASP A 173 -14.49 17.15 -11.60
CA ASP A 173 -14.30 18.46 -10.97
C ASP A 173 -12.92 19.01 -11.34
N GLU A 174 -12.88 20.13 -12.05
CA GLU A 174 -11.66 20.73 -12.58
C GLU A 174 -10.66 21.14 -11.50
N THR A 175 -11.14 21.68 -10.37
CA THR A 175 -10.28 22.08 -9.25
C THR A 175 -9.62 20.86 -8.61
N LYS A 176 -10.36 19.76 -8.44
CA LYS A 176 -9.80 18.50 -7.94
C LYS A 176 -8.82 17.87 -8.93
N LEU A 177 -9.11 17.96 -10.23
CA LEU A 177 -8.21 17.45 -11.27
C LEU A 177 -6.87 18.20 -11.24
N ALA A 178 -6.90 19.54 -11.14
CA ALA A 178 -5.69 20.34 -11.02
C ALA A 178 -4.89 20.00 -9.75
N ASN A 179 -5.56 19.88 -8.61
CA ASN A 179 -4.91 19.51 -7.34
C ASN A 179 -4.22 18.15 -7.40
N ILE A 180 -4.90 17.13 -7.94
CA ILE A 180 -4.33 15.78 -8.07
C ILE A 180 -3.17 15.76 -9.06
N LYS A 181 -3.25 16.53 -10.17
CA LYS A 181 -2.12 16.66 -11.12
C LYS A 181 -0.89 17.28 -10.44
N ASN A 182 -1.07 18.37 -9.69
CA ASN A 182 0.01 19.00 -8.93
C ASN A 182 0.64 18.00 -7.93
N SER A 183 -0.17 17.20 -7.23
CA SER A 183 0.33 16.15 -6.33
C SER A 183 1.14 15.07 -7.08
N ILE A 184 0.69 14.67 -8.28
CA ILE A 184 1.43 13.71 -9.12
C ILE A 184 2.78 14.29 -9.55
N GLU A 185 2.83 15.55 -9.98
CA GLU A 185 4.07 16.21 -10.39
C GLU A 185 5.10 16.27 -9.26
N ILE A 186 4.66 16.56 -8.02
CA ILE A 186 5.53 16.53 -6.83
C ILE A 186 6.12 15.12 -6.61
N PHE A 187 5.29 14.09 -6.77
CA PHE A 187 5.73 12.71 -6.62
C PHE A 187 6.62 12.23 -7.76
N GLU A 188 6.35 12.64 -9.00
CA GLU A 188 7.18 12.30 -10.16
C GLU A 188 8.56 12.97 -10.03
N LYS A 189 8.61 14.25 -9.63
CA LYS A 189 9.87 14.93 -9.30
C LYS A 189 10.65 14.22 -8.19
N PHE A 190 9.97 13.81 -7.11
CA PHE A 190 10.61 13.03 -6.06
C PHE A 190 11.21 11.72 -6.58
N LEU A 191 10.52 11.00 -7.47
CA LEU A 191 11.03 9.76 -8.05
C LEU A 191 12.22 10.00 -8.99
N GLU A 192 12.20 11.09 -9.77
CA GLU A 192 13.33 11.50 -10.60
C GLU A 192 14.56 11.82 -9.76
N ASP A 193 14.38 12.59 -8.67
CA ASP A 193 15.44 12.90 -7.71
C ASP A 193 15.97 11.63 -7.04
N PHE A 194 15.07 10.72 -6.66
CA PHE A 194 15.40 9.44 -6.05
C PHE A 194 16.26 8.55 -6.95
N GLU A 195 15.94 8.49 -8.25
CA GLU A 195 16.71 7.72 -9.24
C GLU A 195 18.06 8.37 -9.55
N ARG A 196 18.09 9.70 -9.69
CA ARG A 196 19.32 10.48 -9.94
C ARG A 196 20.33 10.35 -8.80
N GLU A 197 19.87 10.33 -7.55
CA GLU A 197 20.71 10.19 -6.37
C GLU A 197 21.02 8.73 -6.01
N HIS A 198 20.54 7.78 -6.80
CA HIS A 198 20.69 6.34 -6.56
C HIS A 198 20.27 5.91 -5.14
N ARG A 199 19.24 6.55 -4.57
CA ARG A 199 18.79 6.32 -3.18
C ARG A 199 18.42 4.88 -2.89
N SER A 200 18.01 4.10 -3.90
CA SER A 200 17.75 2.66 -3.75
C SER A 200 18.97 1.88 -3.24
N LYS A 201 20.19 2.28 -3.62
CA LYS A 201 21.42 1.62 -3.15
C LYS A 201 21.72 1.88 -1.67
N GLN A 202 21.09 2.89 -1.08
CA GLN A 202 21.27 3.26 0.32
C GLN A 202 20.37 2.44 1.26
N ASN A 203 19.59 1.48 0.72
CA ASN A 203 18.62 0.72 1.50
C ASN A 203 19.29 -0.18 2.57
N ASN A 204 18.79 -0.09 3.80
CA ASN A 204 19.30 -0.83 4.96
C ASN A 204 18.52 -2.12 5.18
N THR A 205 18.75 -3.13 4.34
CA THR A 205 17.96 -4.37 4.41
C THR A 205 18.13 -5.06 5.76
N TYR A 206 17.02 -5.51 6.33
CA TYR A 206 16.97 -6.17 7.63
C TYR A 206 17.59 -7.58 7.58
N ILE A 207 18.25 -7.96 8.66
CA ILE A 207 18.56 -9.36 8.96
C ILE A 207 17.41 -9.96 9.79
N SER A 208 17.28 -11.28 9.79
CA SER A 208 16.22 -11.98 10.52
C SER A 208 16.36 -11.82 12.03
N LEU A 209 15.24 -11.92 12.75
CA LEU A 209 15.23 -11.80 14.21
C LEU A 209 16.16 -12.83 14.86
N GLY A 210 16.20 -14.06 14.35
CA GLY A 210 17.06 -15.12 14.89
C GLY A 210 18.55 -14.79 14.84
N LEU A 211 19.01 -14.03 13.83
CA LEU A 211 20.38 -13.55 13.75
C LEU A 211 20.65 -12.42 14.75
N VAL A 212 19.70 -11.50 14.91
CA VAL A 212 19.78 -10.41 15.91
C VAL A 212 19.88 -10.99 17.32
N GLU A 213 19.11 -12.03 17.63
CA GLU A 213 19.15 -12.68 18.94
C GLU A 213 20.44 -13.46 19.20
N THR A 214 21.07 -14.00 18.16
CA THR A 214 22.41 -14.58 18.28
C THR A 214 23.45 -13.49 18.53
N SER A 215 23.35 -12.36 17.83
CA SER A 215 24.22 -11.20 18.07
C SER A 215 24.04 -10.61 19.47
N LEU A 216 22.82 -10.61 20.00
CA LEU A 216 22.53 -10.18 21.37
C LEU A 216 23.27 -11.04 22.41
N ASP A 217 23.26 -12.36 22.26
CA ASP A 217 24.00 -13.27 23.16
C ASP A 217 25.51 -13.02 23.11
N LEU A 218 26.04 -12.78 21.91
CA LEU A 218 27.47 -12.51 21.70
C LEU A 218 27.91 -11.16 22.27
N ALA A 219 27.03 -10.15 22.22
CA ALA A 219 27.31 -8.81 22.73
C ALA A 219 27.23 -8.72 24.27
N GLY A 220 26.43 -9.58 24.92
CA GLY A 220 26.29 -9.64 26.38
C GLY A 220 25.91 -8.28 26.99
N ASP A 221 26.73 -7.78 27.92
CA ASP A 221 26.47 -6.53 28.64
C ASP A 221 26.80 -5.25 27.86
N ARG A 222 27.36 -5.35 26.65
CA ARG A 222 27.73 -4.17 25.83
C ARG A 222 26.55 -3.50 25.13
N VAL A 223 25.35 -4.06 25.26
CA VAL A 223 24.14 -3.63 24.55
C VAL A 223 23.57 -2.39 25.22
N SER A 224 23.40 -1.30 24.46
CA SER A 224 22.78 -0.07 24.94
C SER A 224 21.30 -0.25 25.25
N GLU A 225 20.75 0.61 26.12
CA GLU A 225 19.32 0.60 26.44
C GLU A 225 18.46 0.80 25.18
N GLN A 226 18.92 1.65 24.26
CA GLN A 226 18.24 1.91 22.99
C GLN A 226 18.26 0.69 22.05
N GLN A 227 19.39 -0.02 21.97
CA GLN A 227 19.48 -1.28 21.21
C GLN A 227 18.53 -2.34 21.80
N ARG A 228 18.46 -2.45 23.14
CA ARG A 228 17.51 -3.37 23.80
C ARG A 228 16.06 -3.01 23.47
N ALA A 229 15.71 -1.73 23.51
CA ALA A 229 14.37 -1.25 23.17
C ALA A 229 14.01 -1.53 21.70
N PHE A 230 14.95 -1.33 20.76
CA PHE A 230 14.75 -1.70 19.36
C PHE A 230 14.53 -3.20 19.17
N ILE A 231 15.36 -4.04 19.81
CA ILE A 231 15.25 -5.50 19.70
C ILE A 231 13.91 -5.97 20.27
N GLU A 232 13.45 -5.40 21.37
CA GLU A 232 12.14 -5.71 21.94
C GLU A 232 11.00 -5.31 20.99
N ALA A 233 11.09 -4.13 20.35
CA ALA A 233 10.15 -3.73 19.31
C ALA A 233 10.17 -4.71 18.12
N TYR A 234 11.35 -5.17 17.70
CA TYR A 234 11.49 -6.13 16.61
C TYR A 234 10.94 -7.52 16.96
N ARG A 235 11.11 -7.95 18.22
CA ARG A 235 10.48 -9.16 18.78
C ARG A 235 8.96 -9.05 18.81
N SER A 236 8.42 -7.90 19.20
CA SER A 236 6.97 -7.68 19.28
C SER A 236 6.25 -7.85 17.94
N VAL A 237 6.98 -7.65 16.83
CA VAL A 237 6.49 -7.86 15.46
C VAL A 237 6.98 -9.17 14.84
N GLU A 238 7.57 -10.07 15.63
CA GLU A 238 8.07 -11.38 15.21
C GLU A 238 9.05 -11.31 14.02
N GLY A 239 9.91 -10.27 13.99
CA GLY A 239 10.85 -10.08 12.90
C GLY A 239 10.24 -9.47 11.62
N GLN A 240 8.93 -9.24 11.58
CA GLN A 240 8.26 -8.62 10.43
C GLN A 240 8.56 -7.12 10.36
N TYR A 241 9.72 -6.77 9.82
CA TYR A 241 10.25 -5.40 9.78
C TYR A 241 9.29 -4.37 9.18
N LYS A 242 8.38 -4.77 8.27
CA LYS A 242 7.38 -3.87 7.68
C LYS A 242 6.42 -3.31 8.74
N ARG A 243 6.14 -4.08 9.80
CA ARG A 243 5.27 -3.65 10.91
C ARG A 243 5.93 -2.61 11.80
N LEU A 244 7.27 -2.52 11.82
CA LEU A 244 7.99 -1.47 12.56
C LEU A 244 7.60 -0.06 12.11
N ARG A 245 7.04 0.09 10.91
CA ARG A 245 6.51 1.35 10.38
C ARG A 245 5.34 1.92 11.18
N THR A 246 4.71 1.12 12.04
CA THR A 246 3.60 1.52 12.91
C THR A 246 3.93 1.42 14.39
N VAL A 247 5.07 0.82 14.75
CA VAL A 247 5.52 0.71 16.14
C VAL A 247 6.27 1.99 16.52
N ARG A 248 5.71 2.74 17.47
CA ARG A 248 6.30 3.96 18.00
C ARG A 248 7.50 3.62 18.90
N GLY A 249 8.58 4.36 18.73
CA GLY A 249 9.74 4.39 19.61
C GLY A 249 9.77 5.70 20.40
N GLU A 250 10.92 6.35 20.42
CA GLU A 250 11.12 7.64 21.09
C GLU A 250 10.42 8.80 20.36
N GLU A 251 9.86 9.73 21.15
CA GLU A 251 9.33 11.02 20.68
C GLU A 251 8.34 10.96 19.49
N ASP A 252 7.43 9.98 19.49
CA ASP A 252 6.40 9.77 18.46
C ASP A 252 6.95 9.34 17.08
N ILE A 253 8.25 9.01 16.99
CA ILE A 253 8.91 8.51 15.79
C ILE A 253 8.85 6.98 15.78
N THR A 254 8.71 6.37 14.60
CA THR A 254 8.65 4.91 14.46
C THR A 254 10.04 4.28 14.41
N TRP A 255 10.16 3.03 14.88
CA TRP A 255 11.45 2.36 15.01
C TRP A 255 12.22 2.18 13.70
N ASP A 256 11.53 2.10 12.55
CA ASP A 256 12.17 2.06 11.23
C ASP A 256 12.97 3.34 10.93
N ILE A 257 12.47 4.50 11.36
CA ILE A 257 13.14 5.79 11.18
C ILE A 257 14.31 5.93 12.15
N ILE A 258 14.10 5.59 13.44
CA ILE A 258 15.14 5.66 14.48
C ILE A 258 16.34 4.79 14.05
N ARG A 259 16.08 3.55 13.65
CA ARG A 259 17.09 2.62 13.14
C ARG A 259 17.87 3.24 11.98
N ASN A 260 17.20 3.80 10.98
CA ASN A 260 17.89 4.35 9.80
C ASN A 260 18.76 5.57 10.13
N ARG A 261 18.35 6.40 11.09
CA ARG A 261 19.19 7.52 11.59
C ARG A 261 20.45 7.02 12.26
N VAL A 262 20.31 6.05 13.18
CA VAL A 262 21.47 5.47 13.88
C VAL A 262 22.41 4.75 12.92
N LEU A 263 21.85 3.99 11.96
CA LEU A 263 22.65 3.30 10.95
C LEU A 263 23.39 4.26 10.02
N ALA A 264 22.83 5.44 9.71
CA ALA A 264 23.54 6.44 8.92
C ALA A 264 24.83 6.89 9.63
N GLU A 265 24.75 7.20 10.93
CA GLU A 265 25.93 7.56 11.71
C GLU A 265 26.93 6.40 11.87
N MET A 266 26.44 5.17 12.08
CA MET A 266 27.30 4.00 12.25
C MET A 266 28.05 3.64 10.97
N LYS A 267 27.41 3.78 9.81
CA LYS A 267 28.06 3.52 8.52
C LYS A 267 29.22 4.46 8.26
N ASP A 268 29.06 5.74 8.61
CA ASP A 268 30.13 6.72 8.47
C ASP A 268 31.29 6.42 9.44
N LYS A 269 30.97 5.97 10.66
CA LYS A 269 31.97 5.61 11.69
C LYS A 269 32.75 4.33 11.35
N TYR A 270 32.09 3.33 10.75
CA TYR A 270 32.67 2.00 10.52
C TYR A 270 32.98 1.71 9.04
N ALA A 271 33.02 2.72 8.18
CA ALA A 271 33.19 2.57 6.73
C ALA A 271 34.43 1.74 6.33
N ASP A 272 35.54 1.91 7.06
CA ASP A 272 36.84 1.27 6.76
C ASP A 272 37.20 0.13 7.73
N VAL A 273 36.30 -0.25 8.63
CA VAL A 273 36.56 -1.24 9.68
C VAL A 273 36.33 -2.65 9.14
N LYS A 274 37.24 -3.58 9.43
CA LYS A 274 37.03 -5.01 9.16
C LYS A 274 35.90 -5.52 10.05
N LEU A 275 34.87 -6.10 9.42
CA LEU A 275 33.65 -6.55 10.11
C LEU A 275 33.76 -7.97 10.68
N PHE A 276 34.72 -8.74 10.18
CA PHE A 276 35.03 -10.07 10.69
C PHE A 276 36.50 -10.17 11.07
N ASP A 277 36.76 -10.88 12.15
CA ASP A 277 38.11 -11.23 12.56
C ASP A 277 38.68 -12.41 11.73
N GLU A 278 39.90 -12.83 12.07
CA GLU A 278 40.59 -13.96 11.42
C GLU A 278 39.93 -15.33 11.71
N GLU A 279 39.04 -15.39 12.72
CA GLU A 279 38.28 -16.58 13.11
C GLU A 279 36.84 -16.56 12.53
N ASP A 280 36.56 -15.65 11.58
CA ASP A 280 35.25 -15.49 10.96
C ASP A 280 34.14 -15.08 11.96
N LYS A 281 34.50 -14.49 13.10
CA LYS A 281 33.55 -13.94 14.08
C LYS A 281 33.31 -12.45 13.83
N PRO A 282 32.09 -11.95 14.05
CA PRO A 282 31.80 -10.52 13.97
C PRO A 282 32.66 -9.72 14.95
N THR A 283 33.29 -8.64 14.48
CA THR A 283 34.00 -7.69 15.34
C THR A 283 33.00 -6.92 16.22
N PRO A 284 33.45 -6.26 17.31
CA PRO A 284 32.57 -5.43 18.14
C PRO A 284 31.76 -4.40 17.34
N GLU A 285 32.40 -3.76 16.35
CA GLU A 285 31.78 -2.78 15.47
C GLU A 285 30.72 -3.42 14.56
N HIS A 286 30.95 -4.66 14.12
CA HIS A 286 29.94 -5.40 13.37
C HIS A 286 28.79 -5.86 14.25
N LEU A 287 29.06 -6.31 15.48
CA LEU A 287 28.04 -6.65 16.46
C LEU A 287 27.11 -5.46 16.72
N ASP A 288 27.64 -4.24 16.84
CA ASP A 288 26.82 -3.03 17.01
C ASP A 288 25.84 -2.81 15.86
N MET A 289 26.27 -3.04 14.62
CA MET A 289 25.37 -2.98 13.45
C MET A 289 24.35 -4.13 13.43
N LEU A 290 24.76 -5.33 13.82
CA LEU A 290 23.89 -6.51 13.86
C LEU A 290 22.77 -6.36 14.90
N LEU A 291 23.04 -5.72 16.03
CA LEU A 291 22.03 -5.39 17.05
C LEU A 291 20.94 -4.45 16.50
N TRP A 292 21.26 -3.63 15.51
CA TRP A 292 20.31 -2.82 14.74
C TRP A 292 19.71 -3.56 13.54
N ALA A 293 19.77 -4.89 13.54
CA ALA A 293 19.30 -5.75 12.47
C ALA A 293 19.89 -5.39 11.08
N TYR A 294 21.16 -4.98 11.03
CA TYR A 294 21.82 -4.58 9.79
C TYR A 294 23.22 -5.20 9.65
N SER A 295 23.57 -5.51 8.41
CA SER A 295 24.94 -5.86 8.03
C SER A 295 25.14 -5.51 6.55
N PRO A 296 26.28 -4.95 6.15
CA PRO A 296 26.63 -4.84 4.73
C PRO A 296 26.98 -6.22 4.12
N GLU A 297 27.46 -7.17 4.92
CA GLU A 297 27.83 -8.53 4.50
C GLU A 297 26.78 -9.58 4.94
N ARG A 298 25.51 -9.38 4.57
CA ARG A 298 24.36 -10.20 5.04
C ARG A 298 24.52 -11.69 4.75
N GLU A 299 24.99 -12.04 3.56
CA GLU A 299 25.17 -13.45 3.15
C GLU A 299 26.24 -14.15 3.99
N ARG A 300 27.31 -13.43 4.33
CA ARG A 300 28.38 -13.95 5.18
C ARG A 300 27.91 -14.14 6.61
N VAL A 301 27.17 -13.17 7.17
CA VAL A 301 26.52 -13.29 8.48
C VAL A 301 25.61 -14.52 8.52
N ARG A 302 24.75 -14.69 7.50
CA ARG A 302 23.82 -15.83 7.42
C ARG A 302 24.53 -17.18 7.35
N LYS A 303 25.73 -17.23 6.75
CA LYS A 303 26.51 -18.47 6.60
C LYS A 303 27.32 -18.82 7.85
N LEU A 304 27.88 -17.80 8.52
CA LEU A 304 28.80 -17.98 9.64
C LEU A 304 28.09 -18.03 10.99
N MET A 305 26.99 -17.29 11.15
CA MET A 305 26.25 -17.24 12.40
C MET A 305 25.14 -18.30 12.43
N ARG A 306 24.99 -18.97 13.57
CA ARG A 306 23.85 -19.85 13.82
C ARG A 306 22.64 -18.99 14.15
N GLU A 307 21.58 -19.15 13.37
CA GLU A 307 20.32 -18.47 13.60
C GLU A 307 19.51 -19.19 14.68
N LYS A 308 18.97 -18.44 15.66
CA LYS A 308 18.01 -18.99 16.62
C LYS A 308 16.65 -19.22 15.98
N GLU A 309 15.95 -20.26 16.43
CA GLU A 309 14.56 -20.49 16.03
C GLU A 309 13.66 -19.39 16.60
N THR A 310 13.07 -18.59 15.71
CA THR A 310 12.10 -17.54 16.05
C THR A 310 10.78 -17.78 15.30
N GLY A 311 9.70 -17.09 15.69
CA GLY A 311 8.39 -17.22 15.02
C GLY A 311 8.45 -16.96 13.51
N GLU A 312 9.36 -16.09 13.08
CA GLU A 312 9.65 -15.73 11.67
C GLU A 312 10.05 -16.95 10.81
N ASN A 313 10.78 -17.91 11.38
CA ASN A 313 11.25 -19.10 10.66
C ASN A 313 10.14 -20.12 10.37
N ARG A 314 9.00 -20.04 11.07
CA ARG A 314 7.86 -20.96 10.84
C ARG A 314 7.02 -20.56 9.62
N GLU A 315 6.97 -19.27 9.27
CA GLU A 315 6.19 -18.78 8.13
C GLU A 315 6.97 -18.84 6.80
N ASN A 316 8.31 -18.73 6.81
CA ASN A 316 9.15 -18.68 5.60
C ASN A 316 9.71 -20.03 5.11
N GLY A 317 9.44 -21.15 5.81
CA GLY A 317 9.66 -22.50 5.25
C GLY A 317 11.11 -22.92 4.93
N GLU A 318 12.14 -22.16 5.34
CA GLU A 318 13.53 -22.60 5.25
C GLU A 318 13.94 -23.28 6.57
N SER A 319 13.63 -24.56 6.70
CA SER A 319 14.27 -25.40 7.72
C SER A 319 15.77 -25.49 7.42
N PRO A 320 16.66 -25.21 8.39
CA PRO A 320 18.08 -25.48 8.22
C PRO A 320 18.27 -26.99 8.11
N ASN A 321 18.76 -27.40 6.95
CA ASN A 321 18.99 -28.77 6.53
C ASN A 321 19.73 -29.58 7.62
N LYS A 322 18.98 -30.32 8.43
CA LYS A 322 19.51 -31.31 9.39
C LYS A 322 19.98 -32.52 8.58
N LYS A 323 21.17 -32.43 7.97
CA LYS A 323 21.91 -33.62 7.53
C LYS A 323 22.30 -34.41 8.78
N MET A 324 21.41 -35.30 9.21
CA MET A 324 21.76 -36.42 10.06
C MET A 324 22.82 -37.24 9.31
N ARG A 325 24.07 -37.14 9.77
CA ARG A 325 25.02 -38.25 9.63
C ARG A 325 24.51 -39.35 10.55
N THR A 326 23.90 -40.37 9.97
CA THR A 326 23.90 -41.70 10.57
C THR A 326 25.22 -42.37 10.24
N GLU A 327 25.80 -42.94 11.29
CA GLU A 327 27.06 -43.69 11.33
C GLU A 327 27.10 -44.90 10.39
#